data_AF-A0A5B2W1R2-F1
#
_entry.id   AF-A0A5B2W1R2-F1
#
_cell.length_a   1.000
_cell.length_b   1.000
_cell.length_c   1.000
_cell.angle_alpha   90.00
_cell.angle_beta   90.00
_cell.angle_gamma   90.00
#
_symmetry.space_group_name_H-M   'P 1'
#
loop_
_entity.id
_entity.type
_entity.pdbx_description
1 polymer ?
#
loop_
_entity_poly.entity_id
_entity_poly.type
_entity_poly.pdbx_seq_one_letter_code
_entity_poly.pdbx_strand_id
1 'polypeptide(L)'
;MAKQAGPVFITGTHNGISFYKMDGEYYARRKSSLSGKRVKKDPAFTLTMVYAGILGQASAIAAAVYRTLPPERKQHRLYRAMTGTANRLLKQGMELAAVKAQLMEECGLAAPTTKQVQAASCQIPRATKRAGNKPPKTLRIMNSRLMIHPLQQRGKLVYTQACCGTGALNNSANRRYELRRASGS
;
A
#
# COMPACT_ATOMS: atom_id res chain seq x y z
N MET A 1 19.04 -6.82 -16.06
CA MET A 1 18.88 -5.77 -15.02
C MET A 1 20.20 -5.06 -14.83
N ALA A 2 20.20 -3.75 -14.57
CA ALA A 2 21.46 -3.05 -14.31
C ALA A 2 22.04 -3.52 -12.96
N LYS A 3 23.29 -3.99 -12.96
CA LYS A 3 24.01 -4.32 -11.72
C LYS A 3 24.50 -3.03 -11.07
N GLN A 4 24.49 -2.97 -9.74
CA GLN A 4 25.15 -1.88 -9.03
C GLN A 4 26.67 -2.03 -9.22
N ALA A 5 27.35 -0.91 -9.38
CA ALA A 5 28.80 -0.87 -9.47
C ALA A 5 29.31 0.18 -8.49
N GLY A 6 30.45 -0.10 -7.84
CA GLY A 6 31.09 0.81 -6.89
C GLY A 6 31.45 0.14 -5.57
N PRO A 7 32.10 0.88 -4.66
CA PRO A 7 32.59 0.37 -3.39
C PRO A 7 31.47 0.15 -2.35
N VAL A 8 30.31 0.76 -2.55
CA VAL A 8 29.18 0.71 -1.61
C VAL A 8 27.93 0.26 -2.35
N PHE A 9 27.30 -0.80 -1.83
CA PHE A 9 26.01 -1.28 -2.30
C PHE A 9 24.89 -0.78 -1.39
N ILE A 10 23.82 -0.30 -2.00
CA ILE A 10 22.67 0.23 -1.27
C ILE A 10 21.40 -0.55 -1.59
N THR A 11 20.42 -0.47 -0.69
CA THR A 11 19.06 -0.96 -0.90
C THR A 11 18.06 0.15 -0.59
N GLY A 12 16.91 0.12 -1.25
CA GLY A 12 15.88 1.15 -1.11
C GLY A 12 15.67 1.93 -2.40
N THR A 13 14.96 3.06 -2.33
CA THR A 13 14.64 3.86 -3.52
C THR A 13 15.12 5.29 -3.33
N HIS A 14 15.96 5.76 -4.24
CA HIS A 14 16.52 7.11 -4.23
C HIS A 14 16.45 7.71 -5.64
N ASN A 15 16.01 8.96 -5.76
CA ASN A 15 15.91 9.71 -7.03
C ASN A 15 15.23 8.94 -8.18
N GLY A 16 14.18 8.18 -7.87
CA GLY A 16 13.45 7.40 -8.88
C GLY A 16 14.17 6.15 -9.36
N ILE A 17 15.22 5.71 -8.68
CA ILE A 17 15.91 4.42 -8.88
C ILE A 17 15.70 3.56 -7.64
N SER A 18 15.26 2.32 -7.84
CA SER A 18 15.11 1.31 -6.80
C SER A 18 16.29 0.35 -6.84
N PHE A 19 17.03 0.32 -5.74
CA PHE A 19 18.17 -0.53 -5.46
C PHE A 19 17.73 -1.71 -4.59
N TYR A 20 18.13 -2.93 -4.96
CA TYR A 20 17.74 -4.14 -4.24
C TYR A 20 18.75 -5.26 -4.43
N LYS A 21 18.69 -6.26 -3.55
CA LYS A 21 19.52 -7.46 -3.58
C LYS A 21 18.65 -8.65 -3.99
N MET A 22 19.17 -9.48 -4.89
CA MET A 22 18.53 -10.72 -5.35
C MET A 22 19.63 -11.73 -5.62
N ASP A 23 19.48 -12.96 -5.10
CA ASP A 23 20.45 -14.05 -5.29
C ASP A 23 21.90 -13.68 -4.95
N GLY A 24 22.08 -12.91 -3.86
CA GLY A 24 23.41 -12.45 -3.43
C GLY A 24 23.96 -11.23 -4.20
N GLU A 25 23.41 -10.92 -5.38
CA GLU A 25 23.84 -9.80 -6.21
C GLU A 25 23.00 -8.52 -6.00
N TYR A 26 23.62 -7.37 -6.28
CA TYR A 26 22.99 -6.05 -6.13
C TYR A 26 22.60 -5.46 -7.47
N TYR A 27 21.35 -5.01 -7.56
CA TYR A 27 20.74 -4.49 -8.77
C TYR A 27 20.15 -3.10 -8.56
N ALA A 28 20.01 -2.37 -9.66
CA ALA A 28 19.31 -1.11 -9.74
C ALA A 28 18.27 -1.18 -10.88
N ARG A 29 17.10 -0.60 -10.64
CA ARG A 29 16.07 -0.40 -11.67
C ARG A 29 15.47 0.98 -11.58
N ARG A 30 15.08 1.58 -12.70
CA ARG A 30 14.24 2.78 -12.68
C ARG A 30 12.88 2.44 -12.08
N LYS A 31 12.39 3.28 -11.18
CA LYS A 31 11.05 3.18 -10.62
C LYS A 31 10.04 3.38 -11.76
N SER A 32 9.02 2.53 -11.82
CA SER A 32 7.93 2.71 -12.76
C SER A 32 7.11 3.96 -12.45
N SER A 33 6.39 4.47 -13.44
CA SER A 33 5.43 5.57 -13.25
C SER A 33 4.17 5.15 -12.48
N LEU A 34 4.06 3.86 -12.15
CA LEU A 34 2.93 3.31 -11.41
C LEU A 34 3.01 3.75 -9.95
N SER A 35 2.04 4.53 -9.50
CA SER A 35 1.89 4.93 -8.10
C SER A 35 0.60 4.37 -7.51
N GLY A 36 0.58 4.14 -6.20
CA GLY A 36 -0.66 3.72 -5.51
C GLY A 36 -1.77 4.75 -5.63
N LYS A 37 -1.45 6.05 -5.73
CA LYS A 37 -2.43 7.12 -6.02
C LYS A 37 -3.06 6.94 -7.39
N ARG A 38 -2.26 6.57 -8.41
CA ARG A 38 -2.74 6.29 -9.76
C ARG A 38 -3.64 5.06 -9.78
N VAL A 39 -3.19 3.94 -9.24
CA VAL A 39 -3.99 2.68 -9.21
C VAL A 39 -5.37 2.88 -8.58
N LYS A 40 -5.48 3.74 -7.56
CA LYS A 40 -6.75 4.00 -6.88
C LYS A 40 -7.72 4.94 -7.62
N LYS A 41 -7.24 5.75 -8.56
CA LYS A 41 -8.01 6.86 -9.16
C LYS A 41 -8.13 6.81 -10.67
N ASP A 42 -7.15 6.23 -11.35
CA ASP A 42 -7.06 6.17 -12.80
C ASP A 42 -8.07 5.13 -13.34
N PRO A 43 -8.91 5.49 -14.34
CA PRO A 43 -9.94 4.60 -14.87
C PRO A 43 -9.38 3.30 -15.46
N ALA A 44 -8.12 3.27 -15.88
CA ALA A 44 -7.46 2.05 -16.36
C ALA A 44 -7.41 0.93 -15.30
N PHE A 45 -7.51 1.27 -14.02
CA PHE A 45 -7.44 0.32 -12.90
C PHE A 45 -8.79 0.08 -12.22
N THR A 46 -9.90 0.56 -12.80
CA THR A 46 -11.25 0.42 -12.22
C THR A 46 -11.57 -1.03 -11.85
N LEU A 47 -11.38 -1.96 -12.79
CA LEU A 47 -11.63 -3.39 -12.56
C LEU A 47 -10.70 -3.98 -11.48
N THR A 48 -9.43 -3.58 -11.48
CA THR A 48 -8.47 -4.01 -10.44
C THR A 48 -8.94 -3.59 -9.06
N MET A 49 -9.45 -2.36 -8.92
CA MET A 49 -9.98 -1.85 -7.66
C MET A 49 -11.27 -2.53 -7.24
N VAL A 50 -12.16 -2.87 -8.19
CA VAL A 50 -13.36 -3.68 -7.92
C VAL A 50 -12.98 -5.04 -7.34
N TYR A 51 -12.07 -5.78 -7.99
CA TYR A 51 -11.63 -7.09 -7.49
C TYR A 51 -10.84 -6.99 -6.19
N ALA A 52 -10.07 -5.93 -5.98
CA ALA A 52 -9.40 -5.67 -4.71
C ALA A 52 -10.41 -5.44 -3.58
N GLY A 53 -11.52 -4.76 -3.85
CA GLY A 53 -12.64 -4.59 -2.93
C GLY A 53 -13.28 -5.93 -2.55
N ILE A 54 -13.57 -6.77 -3.54
CA ILE A 54 -14.12 -8.13 -3.33
C ILE A 54 -13.16 -8.99 -2.49
N LEU A 55 -11.86 -8.96 -2.79
CA LEU A 55 -10.86 -9.67 -2.01
C LEU A 55 -10.79 -9.14 -0.56
N GLY A 56 -10.91 -7.83 -0.38
CA GLY A 56 -11.01 -7.21 0.95
C GLY A 56 -12.19 -7.75 1.75
N GLN A 57 -13.38 -7.81 1.14
CA GLN A 57 -14.58 -8.38 1.76
C GLN A 57 -14.41 -9.87 2.09
N ALA A 58 -13.90 -10.66 1.15
CA ALA A 58 -13.62 -12.08 1.35
C ALA A 58 -12.68 -12.31 2.54
N SER A 59 -11.59 -11.54 2.63
CA SER A 59 -10.61 -11.65 3.70
C SER A 59 -11.19 -11.29 5.08
N ALA A 60 -12.11 -10.32 5.13
CA ALA A 60 -12.81 -9.93 6.35
C ALA A 60 -13.77 -11.03 6.84
N ILE A 61 -14.54 -11.64 5.94
CA ILE A 61 -15.43 -12.77 6.27
C ILE A 61 -14.61 -13.96 6.75
N ALA A 62 -13.58 -14.33 6.01
CA ALA A 62 -12.69 -15.43 6.38
C ALA A 62 -12.02 -15.18 7.75
N ALA A 63 -11.60 -13.94 8.03
CA ALA A 63 -11.02 -13.59 9.33
C ALA A 63 -12.05 -13.69 10.48
N ALA A 64 -13.32 -13.36 10.22
CA ALA A 64 -14.39 -13.51 11.22
C ALA A 64 -14.59 -14.99 11.59
N VAL A 65 -14.66 -15.89 10.60
CA VAL A 65 -14.79 -17.35 10.82
C VAL A 65 -13.50 -17.93 11.43
N TYR A 66 -12.33 -17.46 10.98
CA TYR A 66 -11.05 -17.95 11.50
C TYR A 66 -10.89 -17.69 13.00
N ARG A 67 -11.40 -16.55 13.49
CA ARG A 67 -11.32 -16.18 14.91
C ARG A 67 -12.13 -17.11 15.80
N THR A 68 -13.26 -17.65 15.32
CA THR A 68 -14.13 -18.56 16.08
C THR A 68 -13.56 -19.97 16.18
N LEU A 69 -12.51 -20.31 15.42
CA LEU A 69 -11.88 -21.62 15.49
C LEU A 69 -11.05 -21.80 16.77
N PRO A 70 -11.00 -23.03 17.30
CA PRO A 70 -10.12 -23.36 18.41
C PRO A 70 -8.64 -23.29 17.95
N PRO A 71 -7.70 -22.93 18.85
CA PRO A 71 -6.32 -22.64 18.49
C PRO A 71 -5.59 -23.82 17.83
N GLU A 72 -5.95 -25.05 18.14
CA GLU A 72 -5.35 -26.27 17.58
C GLU A 72 -5.65 -26.41 16.07
N ARG A 73 -6.77 -25.84 15.62
CA ARG A 73 -7.18 -25.86 14.21
C ARG A 73 -6.76 -24.60 13.45
N LYS A 74 -6.22 -23.58 14.14
CA LYS A 74 -5.79 -22.32 13.53
C LYS A 74 -4.49 -22.50 12.76
N GLN A 75 -4.62 -22.72 11.45
CA GLN A 75 -3.48 -22.82 10.53
C GLN A 75 -3.55 -21.73 9.47
N HIS A 76 -2.41 -21.12 9.13
CA HIS A 76 -2.36 -20.06 8.10
C HIS A 76 -2.82 -20.56 6.72
N ARG A 77 -2.55 -21.84 6.40
CA ARG A 77 -3.03 -22.49 5.17
C ARG A 77 -4.56 -22.51 5.09
N LEU A 78 -5.23 -22.83 6.20
CA LEU A 78 -6.69 -22.84 6.29
C LEU A 78 -7.28 -21.43 6.05
N TYR A 79 -6.71 -20.41 6.66
CA TYR A 79 -7.13 -19.02 6.45
C TYR A 79 -7.05 -18.60 4.97
N ARG A 80 -5.95 -18.95 4.29
CA ARG A 80 -5.79 -18.66 2.85
C ARG A 80 -6.80 -19.42 2.00
N ALA A 81 -7.09 -20.67 2.33
CA ALA A 81 -8.10 -21.48 1.65
C ALA A 81 -9.49 -20.86 1.79
N MET A 82 -9.92 -20.51 3.01
CA MET A 82 -11.20 -19.85 3.26
C MET A 82 -11.33 -18.51 2.52
N THR A 83 -10.27 -17.70 2.52
CA THR A 83 -10.26 -16.42 1.79
C THR A 83 -10.41 -16.65 0.28
N GLY A 84 -9.78 -17.70 -0.25
CA GLY A 84 -9.92 -18.11 -1.65
C GLY A 84 -11.35 -18.55 -2.00
N THR A 85 -11.95 -19.40 -1.18
CA THR A 85 -13.35 -19.84 -1.32
C THR A 85 -14.30 -18.65 -1.27
N ALA A 86 -14.17 -17.79 -0.26
CA ALA A 86 -15.00 -16.59 -0.09
C ALA A 86 -14.89 -15.65 -1.30
N ASN A 87 -13.68 -15.41 -1.80
CA ASN A 87 -13.45 -14.55 -2.97
C ASN A 87 -14.12 -15.12 -4.23
N ARG A 88 -14.07 -16.45 -4.43
CA ARG A 88 -14.76 -17.11 -5.54
C ARG A 88 -16.27 -16.95 -5.43
N LEU A 89 -16.85 -17.18 -4.25
CA LEU A 89 -18.30 -17.08 -4.03
C LEU A 89 -18.81 -15.63 -4.20
N LEU A 90 -18.07 -14.64 -3.70
CA LEU A 90 -18.42 -13.22 -3.90
C LEU A 90 -18.34 -12.80 -5.36
N LYS A 91 -17.37 -13.33 -6.13
CA LYS A 91 -17.32 -13.10 -7.58
C LYS A 91 -18.50 -13.71 -8.34
N GLN A 92 -19.12 -14.76 -7.79
CA GLN A 92 -20.35 -15.37 -8.32
C GLN A 92 -21.61 -14.57 -7.92
N GLY A 93 -21.48 -13.49 -7.14
CA GLY A 93 -22.60 -12.66 -6.72
C GLY A 93 -23.34 -13.18 -5.48
N MET A 94 -22.74 -14.11 -4.73
CA MET A 94 -23.33 -14.59 -3.48
C MET A 94 -23.32 -13.49 -2.42
N GLU A 95 -24.38 -13.45 -1.60
CA GLU A 95 -24.51 -12.51 -0.49
C GLU A 95 -23.54 -12.84 0.66
N LEU A 96 -23.08 -11.82 1.39
CA LEU A 96 -22.01 -11.92 2.39
C LEU A 96 -22.34 -12.90 3.53
N ALA A 97 -23.59 -12.91 4.02
CA ALA A 97 -24.03 -13.83 5.07
C ALA A 97 -24.10 -15.28 4.56
N ALA A 98 -24.55 -15.50 3.32
CA ALA A 98 -24.51 -16.83 2.69
C ALA A 98 -23.08 -17.36 2.56
N VAL A 99 -22.13 -16.52 2.13
CA VAL A 99 -20.70 -16.89 2.07
C VAL A 99 -20.16 -17.25 3.45
N LYS A 100 -20.50 -16.46 4.48
CA LYS A 100 -20.07 -16.73 5.86
C LYS A 100 -20.63 -18.06 6.37
N ALA A 101 -21.91 -18.34 6.12
CA ALA A 101 -22.55 -19.58 6.54
C ALA A 101 -21.86 -20.79 5.90
N GLN A 102 -21.58 -20.73 4.60
CA GLN A 102 -20.86 -21.80 3.89
C GLN A 102 -19.46 -22.04 4.48
N LEU A 103 -18.69 -21.00 4.80
CA LEU A 103 -17.37 -21.18 5.42
C LEU A 103 -17.45 -21.80 6.82
N MET A 104 -18.47 -21.46 7.60
CA MET A 104 -18.68 -22.04 8.93
C MET A 104 -19.01 -23.53 8.82
N GLU A 105 -19.84 -23.90 7.84
CA GLU A 105 -20.17 -25.30 7.51
C GLU A 105 -18.91 -26.08 7.08
N GLU A 106 -18.12 -25.56 6.15
CA GLU A 106 -16.85 -26.17 5.70
C GLU A 106 -15.86 -26.39 6.86
N CYS A 107 -15.89 -25.53 7.88
CA CYS A 107 -15.05 -25.65 9.07
C CYS A 107 -15.60 -26.64 10.11
N GLY A 108 -16.80 -27.19 9.93
CA GLY A 108 -17.49 -28.04 10.90
C GLY A 108 -17.99 -27.27 12.13
N LEU A 109 -18.17 -25.96 12.00
CA LEU A 109 -18.76 -25.07 13.01
C LEU A 109 -20.27 -24.94 12.72
N ALA A 110 -21.06 -26.01 12.83
CA ALA A 110 -22.53 -25.89 12.78
C ALA A 110 -23.04 -25.37 14.15
N ALA A 111 -24.09 -24.53 14.27
CA ALA A 111 -25.47 -24.66 13.75
C ALA A 111 -26.28 -23.32 13.85
N PRO A 112 -27.60 -23.25 13.50
CA PRO A 112 -28.41 -24.09 12.63
C PRO A 112 -28.83 -23.38 11.32
N THR A 113 -29.39 -24.20 10.44
CA THR A 113 -30.05 -23.88 9.17
C THR A 113 -31.08 -22.74 9.27
N THR A 114 -31.08 -21.85 8.29
CA THR A 114 -32.34 -21.30 7.81
C THR A 114 -32.36 -21.43 6.29
N LYS A 115 -33.35 -22.20 5.86
CA LYS A 115 -33.63 -22.56 4.49
C LYS A 115 -33.74 -21.33 3.60
N GLN A 116 -33.38 -21.54 2.34
CA GLN A 116 -33.56 -20.61 1.24
C GLN A 116 -34.92 -19.89 1.30
N VAL A 117 -34.89 -18.56 1.17
CA VAL A 117 -36.02 -17.82 0.63
C VAL A 117 -35.58 -17.23 -0.70
N GLN A 118 -36.34 -17.61 -1.72
CA GLN A 118 -36.18 -17.29 -3.12
C GLN A 118 -36.43 -15.81 -3.40
N ALA A 119 -36.02 -15.40 -4.60
CA ALA A 119 -36.03 -14.06 -5.16
C ALA A 119 -37.22 -13.16 -4.74
N ALA A 120 -36.90 -12.03 -4.09
CA ALA A 120 -37.73 -10.84 -4.10
C ALA A 120 -37.01 -9.77 -4.91
N SER A 121 -37.59 -9.41 -6.06
CA SER A 121 -37.18 -8.27 -6.86
C SER A 121 -37.32 -6.99 -6.04
N CYS A 122 -36.21 -6.44 -5.53
CA CYS A 122 -36.22 -5.12 -4.92
C CYS A 122 -36.27 -4.07 -6.03
N GLN A 123 -37.49 -3.63 -6.34
CA GLN A 123 -37.73 -2.35 -7.01
C GLN A 123 -37.00 -1.26 -6.23
N ILE A 124 -36.19 -0.48 -6.95
CA ILE A 124 -35.42 0.64 -6.40
C ILE A 124 -36.42 1.71 -5.97
N PRO A 125 -36.54 2.08 -4.67
CA PRO A 125 -37.32 3.25 -4.30
C PRO A 125 -36.63 4.51 -4.88
N ARG A 126 -37.41 5.27 -5.66
CA ARG A 126 -36.97 6.51 -6.30
C ARG A 126 -36.51 7.51 -5.23
N ALA A 127 -35.31 8.06 -5.42
CA ALA A 127 -34.66 8.97 -4.48
C ALA A 127 -35.54 10.18 -4.12
N THR A 128 -35.94 10.28 -2.85
CA THR A 128 -36.44 11.54 -2.27
C THR A 128 -35.25 12.38 -1.82
N LYS A 129 -35.34 13.70 -2.03
CA LYS A 129 -34.24 14.67 -1.91
C LYS A 129 -33.58 14.63 -0.53
N ARG A 130 -32.26 14.45 -0.48
CA ARG A 130 -31.45 14.46 0.74
C ARG A 130 -31.44 15.86 1.37
N ALA A 131 -31.99 16.01 2.57
CA ALA A 131 -31.73 17.17 3.42
C ALA A 131 -30.25 17.18 3.86
N GLY A 132 -29.63 18.35 3.88
CA GLY A 132 -28.19 18.50 4.07
C GLY A 132 -27.70 18.06 5.46
N ASN A 133 -26.80 17.08 5.49
CA ASN A 133 -26.04 16.73 6.70
C ASN A 133 -24.92 17.75 6.91
N LYS A 134 -25.05 18.60 7.93
CA LYS A 134 -23.94 19.38 8.48
C LYS A 134 -23.03 18.42 9.27
N PRO A 135 -21.70 18.49 9.14
CA PRO A 135 -20.81 17.62 9.91
C PRO A 135 -20.90 17.96 11.41
N PRO A 136 -20.81 16.95 12.31
CA PRO A 136 -20.76 17.20 13.74
C PRO A 136 -19.47 17.94 14.11
N LYS A 137 -19.58 18.93 15.00
CA LYS A 137 -18.45 19.73 15.49
C LYS A 137 -17.47 18.81 16.24
N THR A 138 -16.23 18.74 15.79
CA THR A 138 -15.16 18.01 16.47
C THR A 138 -14.83 18.66 17.81
N LEU A 139 -14.87 17.89 18.89
CA LEU A 139 -14.35 18.31 20.20
C LEU A 139 -12.81 18.42 20.10
N ARG A 140 -12.30 19.64 20.28
CA ARG A 140 -10.86 19.91 20.44
C ARG A 140 -10.40 19.31 21.77
N ILE A 141 -9.69 18.19 21.74
CA ILE A 141 -8.91 17.73 22.88
C ILE A 141 -7.62 18.56 22.90
N MET A 142 -7.46 19.40 23.91
CA MET A 142 -6.25 20.18 24.15
C MET A 142 -5.14 19.27 24.67
N ASN A 143 -4.00 19.23 23.99
CA ASN A 143 -2.79 18.56 24.45
C ASN A 143 -2.16 19.35 25.61
N SER A 144 -2.42 18.94 26.85
CA SER A 144 -1.67 19.37 28.03
C SER A 144 -0.39 18.55 28.17
N ARG A 145 0.60 18.81 27.30
CA ARG A 145 1.98 18.32 27.53
C ARG A 145 3.05 19.25 26.96
N LEU A 146 2.84 20.55 27.14
CA LEU A 146 3.94 21.48 27.29
C LEU A 146 4.49 21.30 28.71
N MET A 147 5.51 20.46 28.86
CA MET A 147 6.44 20.55 29.98
C MET A 147 7.82 20.81 29.37
N ILE A 148 8.21 22.07 29.47
CA ILE A 148 9.52 22.59 29.17
C ILE A 148 10.45 22.11 30.30
N HIS A 149 11.47 21.32 29.98
CA HIS A 149 12.62 21.12 30.86
C HIS A 149 13.80 21.95 30.34
N PRO A 150 14.28 22.94 31.11
CA PRO A 150 15.45 23.73 30.76
C PRO A 150 16.73 23.12 31.34
N LEU A 151 17.86 23.41 30.67
CA LEU A 151 19.26 23.32 31.12
C LEU A 151 19.93 21.93 31.19
N GLN A 152 20.82 21.66 30.23
CA GLN A 152 22.24 21.46 30.53
C GLN A 152 23.07 21.66 29.25
N GLN A 153 23.82 22.76 29.23
CA GLN A 153 24.83 23.06 28.22
C GLN A 153 26.04 22.12 28.40
N ARG A 154 26.67 21.72 27.28
CA ARG A 154 28.12 21.85 26.96
C ARG A 154 28.62 20.68 26.12
N GLY A 155 29.14 21.02 24.94
CA GLY A 155 29.88 20.14 24.05
C GLY A 155 30.33 20.91 22.81
N LYS A 156 31.26 21.86 22.99
CA LYS A 156 31.91 22.59 21.90
C LYS A 156 32.69 21.58 21.03
N LEU A 157 32.26 21.36 19.79
CA LEU A 157 33.11 20.74 18.77
C LEU A 157 33.93 21.86 18.11
N VAL A 158 35.21 21.85 18.41
CA VAL A 158 36.24 22.69 17.80
C VAL A 158 36.46 22.20 16.38
N TYR A 159 36.11 23.00 15.37
CA TYR A 159 36.50 22.74 13.99
C TYR A 159 37.88 23.38 13.77
N THR A 160 38.93 22.57 13.73
CA THR A 160 40.25 23.02 13.30
C THR A 160 40.24 23.19 11.79
N GLN A 161 40.29 24.44 11.38
CA GLN A 161 40.52 24.91 10.03
C GLN A 161 42.00 24.67 9.69
N ALA A 162 42.28 23.85 8.67
CA ALA A 162 43.61 23.70 8.09
C ALA A 162 43.57 24.01 6.59
N CYS A 163 44.09 25.21 6.33
CA CYS A 163 44.79 25.75 5.17
C CYS A 163 44.85 24.97 3.83
N CYS A 164 44.46 25.70 2.79
CA CYS A 164 45.24 25.98 1.57
C CYS A 164 45.65 24.81 0.66
N GLY A 165 45.03 24.78 -0.52
CA GLY A 165 45.53 24.08 -1.71
C GLY A 165 44.91 24.68 -2.97
N THR A 166 45.43 25.82 -3.41
CA THR A 166 45.17 26.41 -4.73
C THR A 166 45.71 25.48 -5.82
N GLY A 167 44.85 25.08 -6.75
CA GLY A 167 45.23 24.32 -7.94
C GLY A 167 44.22 24.56 -9.07
N ALA A 168 44.47 25.60 -9.86
CA ALA A 168 43.71 25.93 -11.05
C ALA A 168 43.97 24.91 -12.18
N LEU A 169 42.93 24.31 -12.77
CA LEU A 169 42.97 23.74 -14.14
C LEU A 169 41.58 23.78 -14.80
N ASN A 170 41.37 24.83 -15.59
CA ASN A 170 40.89 24.85 -16.98
C ASN A 170 39.61 24.08 -17.38
N ASN A 171 38.54 24.87 -17.34
CA ASN A 171 37.36 24.90 -18.20
C ASN A 171 37.63 24.44 -19.66
N SER A 172 37.29 23.19 -20.01
CA SER A 172 37.40 22.68 -21.40
C SER A 172 36.26 21.76 -21.86
N ALA A 173 35.22 21.53 -21.05
CA ALA A 173 34.16 20.58 -21.41
C ALA A 173 32.93 21.18 -22.12
N ASN A 174 32.77 22.51 -22.15
CA ASN A 174 31.53 23.14 -22.64
C ASN A 174 31.57 23.69 -24.08
N ARG A 175 32.63 23.45 -24.88
CA ARG A 175 32.67 23.86 -26.31
C ARG A 175 32.31 22.77 -27.32
N ARG A 176 32.08 21.52 -26.91
CA ARG A 176 31.76 20.41 -27.84
C ARG A 176 30.27 20.16 -28.06
N TYR A 177 29.38 20.79 -27.29
CA TYR A 177 27.93 20.61 -27.47
C TYR A 177 27.26 21.67 -28.36
N GLU A 178 27.89 22.82 -28.61
CA GLU A 178 27.28 23.87 -29.44
C GLU A 178 27.65 23.78 -30.93
N LEU A 179 28.76 23.15 -31.29
CA LEU A 179 29.17 23.00 -32.70
C LEU A 179 28.45 21.87 -33.46
N ARG A 180 27.65 21.03 -32.77
CA ARG A 180 26.89 19.93 -33.41
C ARG A 180 25.40 20.25 -33.60
N ARG A 181 24.99 21.51 -33.34
CA ARG A 181 23.62 21.98 -33.52
C ARG A 181 23.46 22.96 -34.70
N ALA A 182 24.55 23.30 -35.38
CA ALA A 182 24.60 24.25 -36.50
C ALA A 182 24.84 23.61 -37.88
N SER A 183 24.88 22.28 -37.99
CA SER A 183 25.06 21.59 -39.28
C SER A 183 24.21 20.33 -39.33
N GLY A 184 23.00 20.47 -39.90
CA GLY A 184 22.05 19.37 -40.06
C GLY A 184 20.74 19.86 -40.65
N SER A 185 20.85 20.61 -41.75
CA SER A 185 19.85 20.67 -42.81
C SER A 185 20.10 19.51 -43.77
#